data_AF-A0A8B7J7R7-F1
#
_entry.id   AF-A0A8B7J7R7-F1
#
_cell.length_a   1.000
_cell.length_b   1.000
_cell.length_c   1.000
_cell.angle_alpha   90.00
_cell.angle_beta   90.00
_cell.angle_gamma   90.00
#
_symmetry.space_group_name_H-M   'P 1'
#
loop_
_entity.id
_entity.type
_entity.pdbx_description
1 polymer ?
#
loop_
_entity_poly.entity_id
_entity_poly.type
_entity_poly.pdbx_seq_one_letter_code
_entity_poly.pdbx_strand_id
1 'polypeptide(L)'
;MDLGPDWDGMSPSQLQICHAMSLPRLCITLKQHHDDSCLAWAHDNQQHQEHFTRGDLMKPDLAGKWIVAPNDECPSFEGAHLISTIVRNYDEEMSLDKIKVGIQNYSSKLGKIQRQKQLCVGRASGLSMAQRFDYRPKTDPYCQARYTFCPTGSAIPLMKEEDVIEVYRLQAPVWEFKYGDLLGHLKIMHDAVGFKSSLTGKNYTMEWYELFQLGNCTFPHLRPGMDAPFWCNQGAACFYEGIDDAHWKENGTLVLVTTITGTMFNEMAKWVKYDNETGIYYETWTVQASPDKQSVIWFDSYECSKFILRTYQKLADLGAVFSKIQTNYTNIILFSGEPIYLGNETSIFGPLGNKTLAAAIRDFYYPFKPHQTVGEFFVDLLKIIDRVILNHQFYLFYNLEYWFLPMKSPYLKIIYEEVPLSNGNKTSFGL
;
A
#
# COMPACT_ATOMS: atom_id res chain seq x y z
N MET A 1 -43.59 -29.05 -16.44
CA MET A 1 -44.90 -28.48 -16.78
C MET A 1 -44.64 -27.14 -17.43
N ASP A 2 -45.30 -26.93 -18.56
CA ASP A 2 -45.05 -25.91 -19.58
C ASP A 2 -45.07 -24.46 -19.08
N LEU A 3 -44.21 -23.63 -19.66
CA LEU A 3 -44.39 -22.18 -19.70
C LEU A 3 -44.38 -21.74 -21.17
N GLY A 4 -45.56 -21.36 -21.64
CA GLY A 4 -45.74 -20.59 -22.87
C GLY A 4 -45.45 -19.09 -22.66
N PRO A 5 -45.35 -18.32 -23.75
CA PRO A 5 -44.61 -17.06 -23.82
C PRO A 5 -45.51 -15.83 -23.63
N ASP A 6 -44.99 -14.78 -23.02
CA ASP A 6 -45.35 -13.38 -23.29
C ASP A 6 -44.54 -12.47 -22.37
N TRP A 7 -43.38 -11.97 -22.83
CA TRP A 7 -42.77 -10.69 -22.40
C TRP A 7 -41.72 -10.29 -23.47
N ASP A 8 -42.19 -9.96 -24.67
CA ASP A 8 -41.41 -9.18 -25.63
C ASP A 8 -41.56 -7.69 -25.31
N GLY A 9 -40.45 -7.01 -24.97
CA GLY A 9 -40.41 -5.54 -24.91
C GLY A 9 -39.65 -4.89 -23.76
N MET A 10 -38.40 -5.29 -23.48
CA MET A 10 -37.44 -4.44 -22.74
C MET A 10 -36.03 -4.56 -23.32
N SER A 11 -35.32 -3.43 -23.44
CA SER A 11 -33.99 -3.34 -24.06
C SER A 11 -32.86 -3.87 -23.14
N PRO A 12 -31.73 -4.36 -23.68
CA PRO A 12 -30.75 -5.15 -22.92
C PRO A 12 -29.77 -4.37 -22.02
N SER A 13 -30.11 -3.17 -21.52
CA SER A 13 -29.12 -2.31 -20.83
C SER A 13 -29.23 -2.21 -19.31
N GLN A 14 -30.14 -2.91 -18.61
CA GLN A 14 -30.25 -2.76 -17.15
C GLN A 14 -30.66 -4.02 -16.36
N LEU A 15 -30.16 -5.20 -16.74
CA LEU A 15 -30.26 -6.39 -15.89
C LEU A 15 -28.93 -7.16 -15.88
N GLN A 16 -28.23 -7.14 -14.75
CA GLN A 16 -27.09 -8.04 -14.51
C GLN A 16 -27.50 -9.04 -13.42
N ILE A 17 -28.02 -10.18 -13.85
CA ILE A 17 -28.26 -11.34 -12.99
C ILE A 17 -26.94 -12.11 -12.89
N CYS A 18 -26.32 -12.13 -11.71
CA CYS A 18 -25.22 -13.05 -11.43
C CYS A 18 -25.78 -14.39 -10.94
N HIS A 19 -25.31 -15.46 -11.57
CA HIS A 19 -25.64 -16.85 -11.26
C HIS A 19 -25.32 -17.24 -9.81
N ALA A 20 -26.13 -18.16 -9.31
CA ALA A 20 -26.23 -18.59 -7.92
C ALA A 20 -24.98 -19.29 -7.36
N MET A 21 -24.54 -18.81 -6.19
CA MET A 21 -23.92 -19.61 -5.13
C MET A 21 -24.57 -19.19 -3.80
N SER A 22 -24.96 -20.18 -2.99
CA SER A 22 -25.74 -20.01 -1.76
C SER A 22 -25.04 -19.10 -0.75
N LEU A 23 -25.50 -17.85 -0.62
CA LEU A 23 -25.10 -16.93 0.44
C LEU A 23 -26.29 -16.76 1.42
N PRO A 24 -26.11 -16.88 2.76
CA PRO A 24 -27.25 -17.01 3.67
C PRO A 24 -28.00 -15.71 3.98
N ARG A 25 -27.49 -14.53 3.60
CA ARG A 25 -28.08 -13.20 3.88
C ARG A 25 -27.65 -12.20 2.81
N LEU A 26 -28.60 -11.61 2.09
CA LEU A 26 -28.35 -10.66 0.99
C LEU A 26 -29.21 -9.40 1.19
N CYS A 27 -28.61 -8.19 1.13
CA CYS A 27 -29.36 -6.94 0.85
C CYS A 27 -28.91 -6.44 -0.50
N ILE A 28 -29.88 -6.04 -1.32
CA ILE A 28 -29.64 -5.44 -2.63
C ILE A 28 -30.18 -4.02 -2.58
N THR A 29 -29.32 -3.04 -2.86
CA THR A 29 -29.75 -1.64 -3.03
C THR A 29 -30.05 -1.39 -4.50
N LEU A 30 -31.30 -1.03 -4.80
CA LEU A 30 -31.74 -0.67 -6.13
C LEU A 30 -31.78 0.86 -6.23
N LYS A 31 -31.12 1.39 -7.25
CA LYS A 31 -31.08 2.83 -7.53
C LYS A 31 -32.12 3.15 -8.62
N GLN A 32 -33.19 3.83 -8.25
CA GLN A 32 -34.11 4.45 -9.21
C GLN A 32 -34.05 5.96 -9.09
N HIS A 33 -34.34 6.64 -10.19
CA HIS A 33 -33.83 7.97 -10.55
C HIS A 33 -34.00 9.13 -9.55
N HIS A 34 -34.71 8.96 -8.42
CA HIS A 34 -34.72 9.91 -7.31
C HIS A 34 -34.89 9.30 -5.89
N ASP A 35 -34.88 7.97 -5.72
CA ASP A 35 -34.97 7.31 -4.40
C ASP A 35 -34.10 6.02 -4.35
N ASP A 36 -33.37 5.84 -3.26
CA ASP A 36 -32.60 4.62 -2.98
C ASP A 36 -33.46 3.65 -2.14
N SER A 37 -33.66 2.41 -2.59
CA SER A 37 -34.41 1.37 -1.86
C SER A 37 -33.53 0.14 -1.57
N CYS A 38 -33.47 -0.37 -0.33
CA CYS A 38 -32.85 -1.69 -0.04
C CYS A 38 -33.93 -2.76 0.07
N LEU A 39 -33.73 -3.87 -0.64
CA LEU A 39 -34.50 -5.09 -0.47
C LEU A 39 -33.63 -6.08 0.31
N ALA A 40 -34.09 -6.47 1.50
CA ALA A 40 -33.45 -7.50 2.31
C ALA A 40 -34.30 -8.76 2.30
N TRP A 41 -33.68 -9.92 2.08
CA TRP A 41 -34.37 -11.22 2.12
C TRP A 41 -33.80 -12.10 3.24
N ALA A 42 -34.68 -12.68 4.05
CA ALA A 42 -34.35 -13.66 5.07
C ALA A 42 -35.05 -14.99 4.73
N HIS A 43 -34.30 -16.10 4.78
CA HIS A 43 -34.81 -17.43 4.46
C HIS A 43 -35.81 -17.94 5.53
N ASP A 44 -36.73 -18.82 5.12
CA ASP A 44 -37.87 -19.38 5.91
C ASP A 44 -37.50 -20.13 7.22
N ASN A 45 -36.23 -20.24 7.59
CA ASN A 45 -35.77 -20.87 8.84
C ASN A 45 -35.23 -19.81 9.83
N GLN A 46 -36.07 -18.87 10.24
CA GLN A 46 -35.76 -18.02 11.40
C GLN A 46 -36.00 -18.83 12.69
N GLN A 47 -34.94 -19.10 13.45
CA GLN A 47 -35.08 -19.57 14.83
C GLN A 47 -35.36 -18.38 15.74
N HIS A 48 -36.48 -18.43 16.48
CA HIS A 48 -36.73 -17.51 17.58
C HIS A 48 -35.72 -17.79 18.71
N GLN A 49 -34.66 -16.97 18.79
CA GLN A 49 -33.86 -16.82 19.99
C GLN A 49 -34.25 -15.50 20.67
N GLU A 50 -34.59 -15.57 21.95
CA GLU A 50 -34.75 -14.39 22.78
C GLU A 50 -33.37 -13.73 22.99
N HIS A 51 -33.19 -12.62 22.28
CA HIS A 51 -32.16 -11.57 22.42
C HIS A 51 -30.72 -11.83 21.93
N PHE A 52 -30.38 -11.19 20.80
CA PHE A 52 -29.42 -10.06 20.63
C PHE A 52 -28.65 -10.17 19.31
N THR A 53 -29.08 -9.45 18.27
CA THR A 53 -28.21 -9.11 17.13
C THR A 53 -28.53 -7.75 16.52
N ARG A 54 -27.46 -6.97 16.31
CA ARG A 54 -27.27 -5.77 15.47
C ARG A 54 -28.20 -4.56 15.70
N GLY A 55 -27.60 -3.48 16.21
CA GLY A 55 -28.02 -2.10 15.95
C GLY A 55 -28.51 -1.33 17.17
N ASP A 56 -29.36 -1.93 18.00
CA ASP A 56 -30.12 -1.16 18.99
C ASP A 56 -29.57 -1.28 20.41
N LEU A 57 -29.23 -0.12 21.00
CA LEU A 57 -28.91 -0.01 22.42
C LEU A 57 -30.20 0.11 23.22
N MET A 58 -30.72 -1.03 23.68
CA MET A 58 -31.75 -1.02 24.72
C MET A 58 -31.10 -0.77 26.08
N LYS A 59 -31.55 0.29 26.78
CA LYS A 59 -31.15 0.56 28.17
C LYS A 59 -32.39 0.63 29.05
N PRO A 60 -32.36 0.03 30.25
CA PRO A 60 -33.38 0.30 31.24
C PRO A 60 -33.25 1.75 31.70
N ASP A 61 -34.37 2.45 31.82
CA ASP A 61 -34.42 3.72 32.51
C ASP A 61 -34.28 3.52 34.02
N LEU A 62 -34.22 4.63 34.76
CA LEU A 62 -34.07 4.61 36.21
C LEU A 62 -35.29 4.01 36.95
N ALA A 63 -36.38 3.71 36.25
CA ALA A 63 -37.58 3.04 36.75
C ALA A 63 -37.71 1.58 36.26
N GLY A 64 -36.72 1.04 35.53
CA GLY A 64 -36.69 -0.34 35.06
C GLY A 64 -37.48 -0.61 33.77
N LYS A 65 -37.89 0.43 33.02
CA LYS A 65 -38.52 0.27 31.70
C LYS A 65 -37.48 0.32 30.59
N TRP A 66 -37.64 -0.54 29.59
CA TRP A 66 -36.74 -0.61 28.44
C TRP A 66 -37.00 0.52 27.46
N ILE A 67 -35.96 1.28 27.13
CA ILE A 67 -36.00 2.35 26.11
C ILE A 67 -35.07 1.96 24.96
N VAL A 68 -35.55 2.13 23.72
CA VAL A 68 -34.74 2.02 22.50
C VAL A 68 -34.04 3.37 22.26
N ALA A 69 -32.70 3.37 22.29
CA ALA A 69 -31.90 4.53 21.92
C ALA A 69 -31.33 4.31 20.51
N PRO A 70 -31.89 4.94 19.46
CA PRO A 70 -31.35 4.81 18.10
C PRO A 70 -29.94 5.40 18.04
N ASN A 71 -29.08 4.80 17.21
CA ASN A 71 -27.74 5.29 16.93
C ASN A 71 -27.75 5.93 15.53
N ASP A 72 -27.14 7.10 15.36
CA ASP A 72 -27.07 7.81 14.08
C ASP A 72 -26.39 6.98 12.97
N GLU A 73 -25.59 5.97 13.33
CA GLU A 73 -24.93 5.05 12.41
C GLU A 73 -25.75 3.81 12.02
N CYS A 74 -26.89 3.55 12.68
CA CYS A 74 -27.73 2.37 12.43
C CYS A 74 -29.22 2.77 12.46
N PRO A 75 -29.91 2.84 11.30
CA PRO A 75 -31.32 3.21 11.28
C PRO A 75 -32.19 2.15 11.96
N SER A 76 -32.88 2.56 13.01
CA SER A 76 -33.80 1.73 13.81
C SER A 76 -35.26 2.08 13.49
N PHE A 77 -36.13 1.07 13.46
CA PHE A 77 -37.55 1.24 13.13
C PHE A 77 -38.43 0.75 14.28
N GLU A 78 -39.48 1.51 14.59
CA GLU A 78 -40.58 1.05 15.45
C GLU A 78 -41.85 0.93 14.60
N GLY A 79 -42.33 -0.30 14.42
CA GLY A 79 -43.33 -0.59 13.39
C GLY A 79 -42.76 -0.33 11.97
N ALA A 80 -43.43 0.51 11.19
CA ALA A 80 -43.01 0.88 9.84
C ALA A 80 -42.36 2.28 9.75
N HIS A 81 -42.07 2.92 10.90
CA HIS A 81 -41.54 4.28 10.95
C HIS A 81 -40.10 4.31 11.48
N LEU A 82 -39.27 5.16 10.86
CA LEU A 82 -37.90 5.41 11.30
C LEU A 82 -37.88 6.22 12.60
N ILE A 83 -37.15 5.75 13.61
CA ILE A 83 -37.05 6.44 14.90
C ILE A 83 -35.94 7.49 14.80
N SER A 84 -36.32 8.77 14.66
CA SER A 84 -35.34 9.88 14.54
C SER A 84 -35.05 10.62 15.85
N THR A 85 -35.87 10.44 16.90
CA THR A 85 -35.71 11.13 18.18
C THR A 85 -36.30 10.33 19.35
N ILE A 86 -35.71 10.45 20.54
CA ILE A 86 -36.19 9.83 21.78
C ILE A 86 -37.60 10.34 22.14
N VAL A 87 -38.61 9.47 22.14
CA VAL A 87 -39.96 9.80 22.64
C VAL A 87 -39.95 9.73 24.17
N ARG A 88 -40.16 10.87 24.85
CA ARG A 88 -40.43 10.93 26.30
C ARG A 88 -41.83 11.47 26.54
N ASN A 89 -42.69 10.68 27.18
CA ASN A 89 -43.80 11.23 27.95
C ASN A 89 -43.22 11.78 29.27
N TYR A 90 -43.40 13.07 29.50
CA TYR A 90 -43.02 13.75 30.73
C TYR A 90 -44.15 13.65 31.75
N ASP A 91 -43.79 13.35 33.00
CA ASP A 91 -44.28 14.09 34.16
C ASP A 91 -43.21 14.06 35.27
N GLU A 92 -43.14 15.19 35.99
CA GLU A 92 -42.36 15.51 37.19
C GLU A 92 -40.96 16.17 37.07
N GLU A 93 -40.88 17.31 37.77
CA GLU A 93 -39.77 18.25 37.89
C GLU A 93 -38.54 17.66 38.56
N MET A 94 -37.37 17.83 37.95
CA MET A 94 -36.08 17.58 38.61
C MET A 94 -35.16 18.81 38.50
N SER A 95 -34.77 19.34 39.67
CA SER A 95 -33.98 20.58 39.84
C SER A 95 -32.64 20.58 39.07
N LEU A 96 -32.44 21.69 38.33
CA LEU A 96 -31.28 22.02 37.47
C LEU A 96 -29.91 22.00 38.19
N ASP A 97 -29.88 22.04 39.52
CA ASP A 97 -28.63 22.14 40.27
C ASP A 97 -27.91 20.79 40.46
N LYS A 98 -28.65 19.67 40.41
CA LYS A 98 -28.05 18.33 40.50
C LYS A 98 -27.40 17.87 39.17
N ILE A 99 -27.86 18.41 38.04
CA ILE A 99 -27.32 18.10 36.70
C ILE A 99 -25.95 18.78 36.50
N LYS A 100 -25.75 19.99 37.03
CA LYS A 100 -24.49 20.74 36.86
C LYS A 100 -23.28 20.11 37.55
N VAL A 101 -23.47 19.50 38.73
CA VAL A 101 -22.37 18.87 39.49
C VAL A 101 -21.94 17.53 38.87
N GLY A 102 -22.87 16.79 38.24
CA GLY A 102 -22.56 15.55 37.51
C GLY A 102 -21.73 15.80 36.25
N ILE A 103 -22.03 16.86 35.50
CA ILE A 103 -21.35 17.21 34.24
C ILE A 103 -19.90 17.69 34.48
N GLN A 104 -19.64 18.45 35.56
CA GLN A 104 -18.28 18.90 35.89
C GLN A 104 -17.35 17.75 36.31
N ASN A 105 -17.86 16.75 37.03
CA ASN A 105 -17.06 15.59 37.45
C ASN A 105 -16.79 14.60 36.30
N TYR A 106 -17.65 14.53 35.29
CA TYR A 106 -17.42 13.73 34.09
C TYR A 106 -16.38 14.37 33.15
N SER A 107 -16.44 15.70 33.00
CA SER A 107 -15.51 16.46 32.15
C SER A 107 -14.06 16.41 32.65
N SER A 108 -13.84 16.43 33.98
CA SER A 108 -12.49 16.33 34.56
C SER A 108 -11.86 14.94 34.44
N LYS A 109 -12.67 13.87 34.46
CA LYS A 109 -12.23 12.48 34.22
C LYS A 109 -11.94 12.22 32.74
N LEU A 110 -12.76 12.73 31.83
CA LEU A 110 -12.51 12.69 30.39
C LEU A 110 -11.22 13.45 30.03
N GLY A 111 -11.00 14.65 30.58
CA GLY A 111 -9.78 15.42 30.34
C GLY A 111 -8.48 14.73 30.80
N LYS A 112 -8.52 13.86 31.83
CA LYS A 112 -7.37 13.06 32.27
C LYS A 112 -7.14 11.82 31.40
N ILE A 113 -8.20 11.13 30.97
CA ILE A 113 -8.12 9.99 30.04
C ILE A 113 -7.64 10.46 28.65
N GLN A 114 -8.05 11.65 28.22
CA GLN A 114 -7.65 12.25 26.94
C GLN A 114 -6.17 12.69 26.95
N ARG A 115 -5.65 13.21 28.08
CA ARG A 115 -4.22 13.47 28.26
C ARG A 115 -3.37 12.19 28.32
N GLN A 116 -3.89 11.11 28.89
CA GLN A 116 -3.18 9.82 28.94
C GLN A 116 -3.18 9.11 27.57
N LYS A 117 -4.24 9.26 26.76
CA LYS A 117 -4.23 8.87 25.34
C LYS A 117 -3.28 9.73 24.50
N GLN A 118 -3.20 11.04 24.74
CA GLN A 118 -2.28 11.94 24.02
C GLN A 118 -0.80 11.62 24.29
N LEU A 119 -0.46 11.09 25.47
CA LEU A 119 0.91 10.66 25.81
C LEU A 119 1.33 9.32 25.21
N CYS A 120 0.38 8.51 24.69
CA CYS A 120 0.67 7.22 24.03
C CYS A 120 0.43 7.23 22.51
N VAL A 121 -0.25 8.25 21.96
CA VAL A 121 -0.58 8.38 20.51
C VAL A 121 0.35 9.36 19.77
N GLY A 122 1.29 9.99 20.47
CA GLY A 122 2.13 11.06 19.93
C GLY A 122 3.30 10.66 19.00
N ARG A 123 3.24 9.57 18.22
CA ARG A 123 4.39 9.19 17.36
C ARG A 123 4.16 8.64 15.94
N ALA A 124 2.94 8.58 15.42
CA ALA A 124 2.73 8.07 14.05
C ALA A 124 1.73 8.86 13.20
N SER A 125 1.48 10.14 13.51
CA SER A 125 0.77 11.02 12.58
C SER A 125 1.77 11.66 11.62
N GLY A 126 2.30 10.85 10.70
CA GLY A 126 3.28 11.27 9.69
C GLY A 126 3.80 10.08 8.87
N LEU A 127 4.25 10.36 7.65
CA LEU A 127 4.88 9.40 6.74
C LEU A 127 6.02 8.65 7.46
N SER A 128 5.98 7.31 7.45
CA SER A 128 7.11 6.50 7.89
C SER A 128 8.14 6.38 6.76
N MET A 129 9.29 7.02 6.94
CA MET A 129 10.39 7.02 5.97
C MET A 129 11.17 5.70 6.02
N ALA A 130 11.69 5.29 4.86
CA ALA A 130 12.58 4.13 4.77
C ALA A 130 13.85 4.38 5.59
N GLN A 131 14.11 3.50 6.55
CA GLN A 131 15.27 3.53 7.43
C GLN A 131 16.55 3.23 6.66
N ARG A 132 17.59 4.03 6.93
CA ARG A 132 18.95 3.77 6.50
C ARG A 132 19.74 3.01 7.55
N PHE A 133 20.74 2.28 7.09
CA PHE A 133 21.63 1.47 7.92
C PHE A 133 23.07 1.98 7.81
N ASP A 134 23.91 1.64 8.78
CA ASP A 134 25.32 2.05 8.79
C ASP A 134 26.14 1.30 7.72
N TYR A 135 25.69 0.11 7.31
CA TYR A 135 26.33 -0.69 6.26
C TYR A 135 25.36 -1.72 5.67
N ARG A 136 25.70 -2.23 4.47
CA ARG A 136 25.01 -3.35 3.83
C ARG A 136 25.53 -4.69 4.36
N PRO A 137 24.68 -5.52 4.99
CA PRO A 137 25.09 -6.86 5.42
C PRO A 137 25.30 -7.78 4.21
N LYS A 138 26.20 -8.75 4.36
CA LYS A 138 26.36 -9.82 3.37
C LYS A 138 25.04 -10.59 3.20
N THR A 139 24.79 -11.04 1.98
CA THR A 139 23.60 -11.83 1.68
C THR A 139 23.66 -13.19 2.33
N ASP A 140 22.54 -13.66 2.86
CA ASP A 140 22.44 -15.01 3.43
C ASP A 140 22.55 -16.06 2.30
N PRO A 141 23.26 -17.19 2.50
CA PRO A 141 23.40 -18.25 1.50
C PRO A 141 22.07 -18.87 1.03
N TYR A 142 21.00 -18.74 1.82
CA TYR A 142 19.65 -19.13 1.42
C TYR A 142 19.12 -18.28 0.26
N CYS A 143 19.47 -17.00 0.22
CA CYS A 143 19.04 -16.10 -0.84
C CYS A 143 19.87 -16.34 -2.10
N GLN A 144 19.29 -17.02 -3.08
CA GLN A 144 19.93 -17.32 -4.36
C GLN A 144 19.08 -16.78 -5.50
N ALA A 145 19.71 -15.97 -6.34
CA ALA A 145 19.04 -15.39 -7.51
C ALA A 145 19.07 -16.39 -8.66
N ARG A 146 17.94 -16.54 -9.36
CA ARG A 146 17.90 -17.35 -10.60
C ARG A 146 18.66 -16.66 -11.73
N TYR A 147 18.57 -15.34 -11.79
CA TYR A 147 19.33 -14.48 -12.68
C TYR A 147 20.28 -13.65 -11.82
N THR A 148 21.56 -13.64 -12.19
CA THR A 148 22.60 -12.92 -11.46
C THR A 148 22.27 -11.42 -11.43
N PHE A 149 22.31 -10.82 -10.24
CA PHE A 149 22.23 -9.38 -10.08
C PHE A 149 23.45 -8.70 -10.72
N CYS A 150 23.20 -7.66 -11.52
CA CYS A 150 24.22 -6.82 -12.14
C CYS A 150 25.35 -7.60 -12.86
N PRO A 151 25.00 -8.46 -13.84
CA PRO A 151 25.95 -9.43 -14.41
C PRO A 151 27.13 -8.77 -15.16
N THR A 152 26.91 -7.58 -15.73
CA THR A 152 27.91 -6.77 -16.44
C THR A 152 28.36 -5.55 -15.62
N GLY A 153 28.11 -5.56 -14.32
CA GLY A 153 28.44 -4.46 -13.42
C GLY A 153 29.92 -4.08 -13.45
N SER A 154 30.18 -2.79 -13.52
CA SER A 154 31.52 -2.22 -13.49
C SER A 154 31.62 -1.11 -12.44
N ALA A 155 32.86 -0.80 -12.03
CA ALA A 155 33.08 0.33 -11.14
C ALA A 155 32.71 1.65 -11.84
N ILE A 156 32.07 2.57 -11.11
CA ILE A 156 31.77 3.90 -11.62
C ILE A 156 33.10 4.62 -11.91
N PRO A 157 33.37 5.04 -13.16
CA PRO A 157 34.64 5.66 -13.53
C PRO A 157 34.74 7.10 -12.99
N LEU A 158 35.96 7.59 -12.86
CA LEU A 158 36.20 9.01 -12.59
C LEU A 158 36.17 9.79 -13.91
N MET A 159 35.27 10.75 -14.03
CA MET A 159 35.18 11.64 -15.20
C MET A 159 36.13 12.83 -15.05
N LYS A 160 36.64 13.34 -16.18
CA LYS A 160 37.41 14.60 -16.18
C LYS A 160 36.51 15.76 -15.82
N GLU A 161 37.00 16.74 -15.08
CA GLU A 161 36.19 17.86 -14.56
C GLU A 161 35.53 18.66 -15.69
N GLU A 162 36.25 18.85 -16.79
CA GLU A 162 35.82 19.56 -17.99
C GLU A 162 34.94 18.73 -18.94
N ASP A 163 34.64 17.47 -18.61
CA ASP A 163 33.75 16.64 -19.43
C ASP A 163 32.32 17.15 -19.38
N VAL A 164 31.60 16.93 -20.48
CA VAL A 164 30.19 17.24 -20.66
C VAL A 164 29.46 15.91 -20.76
N ILE A 165 28.69 15.59 -19.72
CA ILE A 165 27.98 14.32 -19.60
C ILE A 165 26.50 14.53 -19.90
N GLU A 166 26.03 13.94 -21.00
CA GLU A 166 24.61 13.84 -21.33
C GLU A 166 23.93 12.86 -20.35
N VAL A 167 22.82 13.28 -19.72
CA VAL A 167 22.05 12.45 -18.78
C VAL A 167 20.71 12.10 -19.40
N TYR A 168 20.43 10.81 -19.53
CA TYR A 168 19.22 10.27 -20.13
C TYR A 168 18.31 9.67 -19.06
N ARG A 169 17.01 9.86 -19.24
CA ARG A 169 15.99 9.03 -18.61
C ARG A 169 15.78 7.79 -19.46
N LEU A 170 15.87 6.64 -18.81
CA LEU A 170 15.66 5.33 -19.40
C LEU A 170 14.48 4.68 -18.68
N GLN A 171 13.52 4.17 -19.44
CA GLN A 171 12.37 3.48 -18.88
C GLN A 171 11.92 2.39 -19.85
N ALA A 172 11.63 1.19 -19.36
CA ALA A 172 11.15 0.06 -20.18
C ALA A 172 10.17 -0.80 -19.37
N PRO A 173 9.26 -1.57 -19.99
CA PRO A 173 8.37 -2.46 -19.26
C PRO A 173 9.13 -3.50 -18.43
N VAL A 174 8.67 -3.75 -17.20
CA VAL A 174 9.25 -4.76 -16.31
C VAL A 174 9.12 -6.14 -16.95
N TRP A 175 10.20 -6.93 -16.92
CA TRP A 175 10.24 -8.35 -17.32
C TRP A 175 9.71 -8.63 -18.73
N GLU A 176 9.92 -7.68 -19.66
CA GLU A 176 9.65 -7.86 -21.10
C GLU A 176 10.23 -9.19 -21.63
N PHE A 177 11.46 -9.53 -21.22
CA PHE A 177 12.11 -10.79 -21.60
C PHE A 177 11.36 -12.06 -21.18
N LYS A 178 10.48 -11.99 -20.17
CA LYS A 178 9.74 -13.14 -19.63
C LYS A 178 8.26 -13.13 -20.01
N TYR A 179 7.64 -11.96 -20.06
CA TYR A 179 6.19 -11.81 -20.25
C TYR A 179 5.80 -11.01 -21.50
N GLY A 180 6.78 -10.59 -22.32
CA GLY A 180 6.55 -9.71 -23.46
C GLY A 180 5.90 -8.40 -23.05
N ASP A 181 5.02 -7.88 -23.89
CA ASP A 181 4.39 -6.56 -23.71
C ASP A 181 3.29 -6.52 -22.64
N LEU A 182 2.95 -7.65 -22.01
CA LEU A 182 1.81 -7.75 -21.07
C LEU A 182 1.93 -6.77 -19.89
N LEU A 183 3.12 -6.66 -19.29
CA LEU A 183 3.36 -5.74 -18.18
C LEU A 183 3.50 -4.28 -18.65
N GLY A 184 3.85 -4.06 -19.92
CA GLY A 184 3.79 -2.75 -20.58
C GLY A 184 2.35 -2.26 -20.73
N HIS A 185 1.40 -3.15 -21.04
CA HIS A 185 -0.02 -2.80 -21.08
C HIS A 185 -0.58 -2.41 -19.71
N LEU A 186 -0.03 -2.97 -18.62
CA LEU A 186 -0.34 -2.60 -17.24
C LEU A 186 0.48 -1.39 -16.74
N LYS A 187 1.36 -0.84 -17.59
CA LYS A 187 2.27 0.27 -17.30
C LYS A 187 3.10 0.05 -16.04
N ILE A 188 3.61 -1.17 -15.87
CA ILE A 188 4.59 -1.50 -14.84
C ILE A 188 5.97 -1.34 -15.48
N MET A 189 6.63 -0.24 -15.19
CA MET A 189 7.87 0.18 -15.84
C MET A 189 9.07 0.02 -14.89
N HIS A 190 10.22 -0.34 -15.45
CA HIS A 190 11.54 -0.31 -14.82
C HIS A 190 12.22 1.00 -15.22
N ASP A 191 12.82 1.69 -14.26
CA ASP A 191 13.44 2.99 -14.43
C ASP A 191 14.97 2.94 -14.24
N ALA A 192 15.69 3.65 -15.09
CA ALA A 192 17.15 3.75 -15.09
C ALA A 192 17.64 5.15 -15.51
N VAL A 193 18.91 5.46 -15.23
CA VAL A 193 19.60 6.67 -15.72
C VAL A 193 20.71 6.28 -16.68
N GLY A 194 20.71 6.88 -17.86
CA GLY A 194 21.80 6.78 -18.82
C GLY A 194 22.77 7.96 -18.70
N PHE A 195 24.05 7.71 -18.90
CA PHE A 195 25.10 8.74 -18.95
C PHE A 195 25.91 8.58 -20.22
N LYS A 196 26.27 9.67 -20.89
CA LYS A 196 27.17 9.62 -22.04
C LYS A 196 28.18 10.75 -21.99
N SER A 197 29.46 10.39 -22.02
CA SER A 197 30.59 11.31 -21.96
C SER A 197 30.92 11.84 -23.35
N SER A 198 31.05 13.16 -23.48
CA SER A 198 31.44 13.80 -24.73
C SER A 198 32.94 13.61 -25.02
N LEU A 199 33.79 13.54 -23.98
CA LEU A 199 35.23 13.36 -24.15
C LEU A 199 35.63 11.92 -24.50
N THR A 200 35.00 10.94 -23.87
CA THR A 200 35.34 9.52 -24.09
C THR A 200 34.48 8.87 -25.16
N GLY A 201 33.32 9.45 -25.48
CA GLY A 201 32.31 8.87 -26.37
C GLY A 201 31.57 7.66 -25.76
N LYS A 202 31.96 7.20 -24.56
CA LYS A 202 31.35 6.07 -23.89
C LYS A 202 30.03 6.46 -23.24
N ASN A 203 29.12 5.49 -23.15
CA ASN A 203 27.89 5.62 -22.40
C ASN A 203 27.76 4.52 -21.35
N TYR A 204 26.90 4.76 -20.37
CA TYR A 204 26.74 3.92 -19.20
C TYR A 204 25.28 3.93 -18.77
N THR A 205 24.84 2.85 -18.17
CA THR A 205 23.52 2.74 -17.55
C THR A 205 23.69 2.54 -16.05
N MET A 206 22.86 3.23 -15.27
CA MET A 206 22.77 3.08 -13.83
C MET A 206 21.33 2.78 -13.41
N GLU A 207 21.18 1.71 -12.64
CA GLU A 207 19.89 1.19 -12.19
C GLU A 207 19.94 0.91 -10.70
N TRP A 208 18.78 0.69 -10.09
CA TRP A 208 18.70 0.16 -8.73
C TRP A 208 17.54 -0.81 -8.65
N TYR A 209 17.83 -2.07 -8.33
CA TYR A 209 16.82 -3.13 -8.36
C TYR A 209 17.18 -4.27 -7.41
N GLU A 210 16.32 -5.28 -7.37
CA GLU A 210 16.37 -6.39 -6.44
C GLU A 210 17.54 -7.33 -6.73
N LEU A 211 18.27 -7.71 -5.69
CA LEU A 211 19.31 -8.75 -5.81
C LEU A 211 18.70 -10.11 -6.17
N PHE A 212 17.47 -10.36 -5.71
CA PHE A 212 16.81 -11.66 -5.77
C PHE A 212 15.44 -11.60 -6.46
N GLN A 213 15.22 -10.65 -7.36
CA GLN A 213 13.94 -10.42 -8.05
C GLN A 213 12.78 -9.94 -7.14
N LEU A 214 11.82 -9.20 -7.74
CA LEU A 214 10.70 -8.54 -7.08
C LEU A 214 9.95 -9.41 -6.05
N GLY A 215 9.56 -10.64 -6.41
CA GLY A 215 8.77 -11.50 -5.53
C GLY A 215 9.43 -11.77 -4.17
N ASN A 216 10.77 -11.89 -4.13
CA ASN A 216 11.53 -12.10 -2.89
C ASN A 216 11.67 -10.83 -2.05
N CYS A 217 11.48 -9.66 -2.66
CA CYS A 217 11.43 -8.38 -1.97
C CYS A 217 10.03 -8.04 -1.44
N THR A 218 8.98 -8.52 -2.11
CA THR A 218 7.58 -8.24 -1.74
C THR A 218 7.04 -9.20 -0.67
N PHE A 219 7.42 -10.48 -0.73
CA PHE A 219 6.90 -11.50 0.19
C PHE A 219 8.03 -12.39 0.76
N PRO A 220 7.94 -12.81 2.04
CA PRO A 220 8.98 -13.59 2.69
C PRO A 220 8.89 -15.08 2.36
N HIS A 221 9.97 -15.77 2.68
CA HIS A 221 10.04 -17.23 2.68
C HIS A 221 9.65 -17.80 4.05
N LEU A 222 8.74 -18.77 4.06
CA LEU A 222 8.37 -19.51 5.26
C LEU A 222 9.21 -20.78 5.37
N ARG A 223 10.33 -20.71 6.10
CA ARG A 223 11.26 -21.83 6.26
C ARG A 223 10.80 -22.80 7.36
N PRO A 224 10.90 -24.13 7.16
CA PRO A 224 10.75 -25.08 8.24
C PRO A 224 11.79 -24.84 9.35
N GLY A 225 11.37 -24.90 10.61
CA GLY A 225 12.26 -24.71 11.77
C GLY A 225 12.63 -23.25 12.07
N MET A 226 12.08 -22.27 11.35
CA MET A 226 12.17 -20.85 11.69
C MET A 226 10.77 -20.30 11.95
N ASP A 227 10.59 -19.69 13.12
CA ASP A 227 9.31 -19.10 13.50
C ASP A 227 9.04 -17.81 12.71
N ALA A 228 10.06 -16.97 12.52
CA ALA A 228 9.95 -15.75 11.73
C ALA A 228 9.95 -16.03 10.21
N PRO A 229 9.11 -15.33 9.42
CA PRO A 229 9.26 -15.25 7.98
C PRO A 229 10.62 -14.66 7.59
N PHE A 230 11.30 -15.28 6.63
CA PHE A 230 12.67 -14.93 6.23
C PHE A 230 12.68 -14.11 4.93
N TRP A 231 13.32 -12.94 4.95
CA TRP A 231 13.31 -11.99 3.82
C TRP A 231 14.60 -12.03 3.02
N CYS A 232 14.46 -12.13 1.69
CA CYS A 232 15.54 -11.95 0.72
C CYS A 232 15.30 -10.65 -0.05
N ASN A 233 15.11 -9.55 0.68
CA ASN A 233 14.59 -8.29 0.14
C ASN A 233 15.65 -7.22 -0.14
N GLN A 234 16.93 -7.60 -0.27
CA GLN A 234 17.96 -6.62 -0.59
C GLN A 234 17.80 -6.05 -2.00
N GLY A 235 17.92 -4.73 -2.14
CA GLY A 235 18.06 -4.02 -3.41
C GLY A 235 19.34 -3.19 -3.41
N ALA A 236 19.95 -2.98 -4.59
CA ALA A 236 21.21 -2.26 -4.73
C ALA A 236 21.35 -1.56 -6.08
N ALA A 237 22.27 -0.59 -6.13
CA ALA A 237 22.64 0.08 -7.36
C ALA A 237 23.50 -0.83 -8.24
N CYS A 238 23.24 -0.79 -9.55
CA CYS A 238 24.02 -1.44 -10.60
C CYS A 238 24.47 -0.38 -11.60
N PHE A 239 25.75 -0.40 -11.97
CA PHE A 239 26.32 0.51 -12.97
C PHE A 239 27.10 -0.32 -13.98
N TYR A 240 26.90 -0.07 -15.28
CA TYR A 240 27.59 -0.80 -16.34
C TYR A 240 27.78 0.06 -17.60
N GLU A 241 28.74 -0.34 -18.45
CA GLU A 241 29.02 0.32 -19.73
C GLU A 241 28.00 -0.11 -20.78
N GLY A 242 27.51 0.83 -21.60
CA GLY A 242 26.50 0.59 -22.62
C GLY A 242 25.10 1.09 -22.23
N ILE A 243 24.46 1.79 -23.16
CA ILE A 243 22.99 1.98 -23.19
C ILE A 243 22.45 1.10 -24.32
N ASP A 244 21.58 0.15 -23.97
CA ASP A 244 20.91 -0.71 -24.94
C ASP A 244 19.71 0.04 -25.58
N ASP A 245 20.00 0.76 -26.66
CA ASP A 245 19.00 1.55 -27.38
C ASP A 245 17.75 0.74 -27.78
N ALA A 246 17.89 -0.53 -28.14
CA ALA A 246 16.75 -1.36 -28.55
C ALA A 246 15.82 -1.60 -27.35
N HIS A 247 16.39 -2.02 -26.22
CA HIS A 247 15.64 -2.25 -24.99
C HIS A 247 14.86 -1.01 -24.52
N TRP A 248 15.49 0.17 -24.57
CA TRP A 248 14.86 1.40 -24.04
C TRP A 248 13.96 2.14 -25.05
N LYS A 249 14.12 1.91 -26.36
CA LYS A 249 13.33 2.63 -27.39
C LYS A 249 12.16 1.84 -27.95
N GLU A 250 12.23 0.51 -28.02
CA GLU A 250 11.20 -0.29 -28.69
C GLU A 250 9.85 -0.17 -27.96
N ASN A 251 9.83 -0.36 -26.64
CA ASN A 251 8.63 -0.33 -25.81
C ASN A 251 8.73 0.63 -24.62
N GLY A 252 9.72 1.52 -24.64
CA GLY A 252 10.14 2.33 -23.49
C GLY A 252 10.27 3.82 -23.76
N THR A 253 11.14 4.48 -23.00
CA THR A 253 11.54 5.87 -23.18
C THR A 253 13.05 5.99 -23.01
N LEU A 254 13.71 6.59 -24.01
CA LEU A 254 15.09 7.06 -23.94
C LEU A 254 15.09 8.55 -24.32
N VAL A 255 15.27 9.42 -23.33
CA VAL A 255 15.21 10.88 -23.54
C VAL A 255 16.27 11.63 -22.75
N LEU A 256 16.95 12.57 -23.40
CA LEU A 256 17.90 13.47 -22.74
C LEU A 256 17.14 14.37 -21.76
N VAL A 257 17.54 14.39 -20.49
CA VAL A 257 16.88 15.18 -19.45
C VAL A 257 17.73 16.35 -18.96
N THR A 258 19.06 16.21 -18.96
CA THR A 258 19.98 17.29 -18.60
C THR A 258 21.38 17.01 -19.14
N THR A 259 22.27 17.98 -18.98
CA THR A 259 23.71 17.84 -19.22
C THR A 259 24.43 18.34 -17.98
N ILE A 260 25.40 17.56 -17.49
CA ILE A 260 26.16 17.86 -16.27
C ILE A 260 27.66 17.88 -16.56
N THR A 261 28.44 18.47 -15.67
CA THR A 261 29.91 18.41 -15.74
C THR A 261 30.42 17.08 -15.20
N GLY A 262 31.65 16.69 -15.57
CA GLY A 262 32.29 15.53 -14.96
C GLY A 262 32.48 15.68 -13.45
N THR A 263 32.66 16.90 -12.94
CA THR A 263 32.68 17.18 -11.49
C THR A 263 31.36 16.81 -10.82
N MET A 264 30.22 17.21 -11.39
CA MET A 264 28.90 16.84 -10.88
C MET A 264 28.69 15.31 -10.91
N PHE A 265 29.12 14.65 -11.98
CA PHE A 265 29.06 13.19 -12.09
C PHE A 265 29.86 12.51 -10.98
N ASN A 266 31.09 12.96 -10.71
CA ASN A 266 31.96 12.39 -9.69
C ASN A 266 31.39 12.57 -8.27
N GLU A 267 30.79 13.72 -7.97
CA GLU A 267 30.11 13.96 -6.68
C GLU A 267 28.83 13.13 -6.54
N MET A 268 28.06 12.97 -7.62
CA MET A 268 26.93 12.05 -7.66
C MET A 268 27.38 10.60 -7.43
N ALA A 269 28.48 10.16 -8.05
CA ALA A 269 29.02 8.80 -7.87
C ALA A 269 29.41 8.50 -6.41
N LYS A 270 30.00 9.48 -5.69
CA LYS A 270 30.27 9.36 -4.25
C LYS A 270 28.98 9.19 -3.45
N TRP A 271 27.95 9.96 -3.79
CA TRP A 271 26.63 9.84 -3.16
C TRP A 271 25.96 8.50 -3.47
N VAL A 272 26.04 7.98 -4.70
CA VAL A 272 25.50 6.66 -5.07
C VAL A 272 26.14 5.57 -4.23
N LYS A 273 27.45 5.64 -3.99
CA LYS A 273 28.13 4.69 -3.10
C LYS A 273 27.54 4.72 -1.69
N TYR A 274 27.38 5.92 -1.12
CA TYR A 274 26.74 6.08 0.20
C TYR A 274 25.29 5.59 0.22
N ASP A 275 24.49 5.92 -0.81
CA ASP A 275 23.10 5.45 -0.92
C ASP A 275 23.05 3.92 -0.99
N ASN A 276 23.95 3.31 -1.75
CA ASN A 276 24.03 1.87 -1.93
C ASN A 276 24.50 1.11 -0.68
N GLU A 277 25.26 1.75 0.21
CA GLU A 277 25.73 1.17 1.47
C GLU A 277 24.69 1.34 2.61
N THR A 278 23.80 2.32 2.50
CA THR A 278 22.87 2.69 3.58
C THR A 278 21.40 2.37 3.29
N GLY A 279 20.98 2.39 2.03
CA GLY A 279 19.65 2.00 1.54
C GLY A 279 19.66 0.56 1.04
N ILE A 280 19.45 -0.40 1.94
CA ILE A 280 19.86 -1.78 1.72
C ILE A 280 18.75 -2.74 1.31
N TYR A 281 17.49 -2.35 1.50
CA TYR A 281 16.32 -3.19 1.22
C TYR A 281 15.42 -2.52 0.19
N TYR A 282 14.72 -3.34 -0.58
CA TYR A 282 13.72 -2.94 -1.55
C TYR A 282 12.33 -3.03 -0.93
N GLU A 283 11.52 -1.98 -1.08
CA GLU A 283 10.12 -1.97 -0.67
C GLU A 283 9.22 -1.67 -1.87
N THR A 284 8.25 -2.55 -2.10
CA THR A 284 7.34 -2.50 -3.25
C THR A 284 6.16 -1.57 -3.00
N TRP A 285 5.64 -1.56 -1.77
CA TRP A 285 4.35 -0.96 -1.48
C TRP A 285 4.48 0.49 -1.08
N THR A 286 3.79 1.37 -1.81
CA THR A 286 3.34 2.63 -1.24
C THR A 286 2.01 2.38 -0.52
N VAL A 287 1.82 2.92 0.67
CA VAL A 287 0.57 2.73 1.44
C VAL A 287 -0.07 4.08 1.73
N GLN A 288 -1.34 4.24 1.34
CA GLN A 288 -2.07 5.50 1.41
C GLN A 288 -3.42 5.35 2.09
N ALA A 289 -3.98 6.45 2.62
CA ALA A 289 -5.27 6.44 3.28
C ALA A 289 -6.47 6.32 2.32
N SER A 290 -6.33 6.87 1.11
CA SER A 290 -7.36 6.98 0.07
C SER A 290 -6.73 7.27 -1.30
N PRO A 291 -7.45 7.09 -2.42
CA PRO A 291 -6.95 7.40 -3.77
C PRO A 291 -6.92 8.90 -4.11
N ASP A 292 -7.23 9.77 -3.15
CA ASP A 292 -7.29 11.22 -3.38
C ASP A 292 -5.88 11.82 -3.52
N LYS A 293 -5.73 12.85 -4.36
CA LYS A 293 -4.41 13.49 -4.60
C LYS A 293 -3.75 14.07 -3.35
N GLN A 294 -4.52 14.37 -2.31
CA GLN A 294 -4.05 14.93 -1.03
C GLN A 294 -4.13 13.91 0.10
N SER A 295 -4.15 12.61 -0.24
CA SER A 295 -4.27 11.57 0.76
C SER A 295 -3.04 11.48 1.66
N VAL A 296 -3.25 11.02 2.89
CA VAL A 296 -2.16 10.71 3.82
C VAL A 296 -1.41 9.51 3.28
N ILE A 297 -0.10 9.67 3.10
CA ILE A 297 0.81 8.57 2.79
C ILE A 297 1.35 8.03 4.11
N TRP A 298 1.10 6.75 4.38
CA TRP A 298 1.55 6.05 5.57
C TRP A 298 2.99 5.53 5.40
N PHE A 299 3.27 4.92 4.26
CA PHE A 299 4.57 4.36 3.90
C PHE A 299 4.86 4.68 2.44
N ASP A 300 6.10 5.05 2.13
CA ASP A 300 6.56 5.21 0.75
C ASP A 300 7.33 3.96 0.31
N SER A 301 7.22 3.63 -0.97
CA SER A 301 8.04 2.56 -1.56
C SER A 301 9.53 2.94 -1.57
N TYR A 302 10.38 1.93 -1.71
CA TYR A 302 11.82 2.10 -1.87
C TYR A 302 12.30 1.19 -3.00
N GLU A 303 12.06 1.66 -4.21
CA GLU A 303 12.20 0.90 -5.45
C GLU A 303 12.98 1.67 -6.53
N CYS A 304 13.08 1.11 -7.74
CA CYS A 304 13.89 1.64 -8.83
C CYS A 304 13.55 3.10 -9.14
N SER A 305 12.26 3.44 -9.30
CA SER A 305 11.81 4.80 -9.62
C SER A 305 12.26 5.81 -8.56
N LYS A 306 12.21 5.41 -7.28
CA LYS A 306 12.61 6.23 -6.14
C LYS A 306 14.11 6.50 -6.13
N PHE A 307 14.93 5.52 -6.53
CA PHE A 307 16.37 5.74 -6.68
C PHE A 307 16.69 6.73 -7.80
N ILE A 308 15.99 6.63 -8.95
CA ILE A 308 16.14 7.58 -10.05
C ILE A 308 15.76 9.00 -9.63
N LEU A 309 14.62 9.16 -8.93
CA LEU A 309 14.19 10.45 -8.38
C LEU A 309 15.20 11.01 -7.38
N ARG A 310 15.76 10.18 -6.48
CA ARG A 310 16.83 10.62 -5.56
C ARG A 310 18.10 11.03 -6.31
N THR A 311 18.43 10.33 -7.39
CA THR A 311 19.58 10.67 -8.25
C THR A 311 19.38 12.02 -8.93
N TYR A 312 18.20 12.26 -9.51
CA TYR A 312 17.87 13.56 -10.11
C TYR A 312 17.83 14.68 -9.09
N GLN A 313 17.28 14.44 -7.90
CA GLN A 313 17.34 15.40 -6.81
C GLN A 313 18.78 15.72 -6.43
N LYS A 314 19.65 14.70 -6.30
CA LYS A 314 21.05 14.91 -5.98
C LYS A 314 21.78 15.74 -7.05
N LEU A 315 21.51 15.50 -8.32
CA LEU A 315 22.05 16.30 -9.42
C LEU A 315 21.53 17.73 -9.39
N ALA A 316 20.23 17.94 -9.10
CA ALA A 316 19.66 19.27 -8.94
C ALA A 316 20.30 20.03 -7.78
N ASP A 317 20.56 19.36 -6.64
CA ASP A 317 21.27 19.94 -5.49
C ASP A 317 22.71 20.35 -5.84
N LEU A 318 23.34 19.66 -6.78
CA LEU A 318 24.66 19.99 -7.32
C LEU A 318 24.61 21.11 -8.38
N GLY A 319 23.42 21.56 -8.79
CA GLY A 319 23.21 22.66 -9.73
C GLY A 319 22.83 22.22 -11.15
N ALA A 320 22.52 20.95 -11.39
CA ALA A 320 22.03 20.51 -12.69
C ALA A 320 20.66 21.14 -13.02
N VAL A 321 20.48 21.52 -14.28
CA VAL A 321 19.22 22.11 -14.76
C VAL A 321 18.52 21.10 -15.66
N PHE A 322 17.37 20.62 -15.21
CA PHE A 322 16.59 19.64 -15.96
C PHE A 322 15.70 20.30 -17.02
N SER A 323 15.54 19.60 -18.13
CA SER A 323 14.60 19.95 -19.19
C SER A 323 13.16 19.83 -18.69
N LYS A 324 12.28 20.72 -19.16
CA LYS A 324 10.85 20.67 -18.84
C LYS A 324 10.16 19.63 -19.70
N ILE A 325 10.29 18.37 -19.30
CA ILE A 325 9.62 17.24 -19.92
C ILE A 325 8.70 16.55 -18.91
N GLN A 326 7.63 15.94 -19.41
CA GLN A 326 6.75 15.13 -18.58
C GLN A 326 7.45 13.81 -18.24
N THR A 327 7.50 13.48 -16.95
CA THR A 327 8.08 12.23 -16.45
C THR A 327 7.08 11.47 -15.60
N ASN A 328 6.70 10.27 -16.04
CA ASN A 328 5.73 9.43 -15.35
C ASN A 328 6.40 8.19 -14.78
N TYR A 329 5.98 7.77 -13.60
CA TYR A 329 6.55 6.62 -12.90
C TYR A 329 5.44 5.68 -12.45
N THR A 330 5.73 4.39 -12.45
CA THR A 330 4.83 3.38 -11.90
C THR A 330 4.83 3.49 -10.38
N ASN A 331 3.66 3.38 -9.77
CA ASN A 331 3.55 3.19 -8.33
C ASN A 331 2.47 2.13 -8.03
N ILE A 332 2.80 1.20 -7.13
CA ILE A 332 1.90 0.15 -6.66
C ILE A 332 1.43 0.56 -5.26
N ILE A 333 0.16 0.93 -5.16
CA ILE A 333 -0.42 1.53 -3.96
C ILE A 333 -1.38 0.55 -3.28
N LEU A 334 -1.20 0.36 -1.97
CA LEU A 334 -2.18 -0.22 -1.07
C LEU A 334 -2.97 0.89 -0.38
N PHE A 335 -4.29 0.70 -0.23
CA PHE A 335 -5.14 1.63 0.51
C PHE A 335 -5.55 1.04 1.85
N SER A 336 -5.29 1.77 2.93
CA SER A 336 -5.60 1.33 4.30
C SER A 336 -6.07 2.46 5.19
N GLY A 337 -6.74 2.13 6.29
CA GLY A 337 -6.80 3.02 7.45
C GLY A 337 -5.41 3.22 8.08
N GLU A 338 -5.39 3.87 9.24
CA GLU A 338 -4.16 4.10 9.99
C GLU A 338 -3.48 2.75 10.34
N PRO A 339 -2.21 2.54 9.95
CA PRO A 339 -1.48 1.32 10.27
C PRO A 339 -1.29 1.11 11.76
N ILE A 340 -1.34 -0.15 12.18
CA ILE A 340 -1.12 -0.53 13.58
C ILE A 340 0.23 -1.22 13.70
N TYR A 341 1.13 -0.66 14.51
CA TYR A 341 2.41 -1.28 14.83
C TYR A 341 2.21 -2.59 15.59
N LEU A 342 2.84 -3.67 15.12
CA LEU A 342 2.75 -4.99 15.76
C LEU A 342 4.02 -5.35 16.52
N GLY A 343 5.18 -4.88 16.08
CA GLY A 343 6.47 -5.22 16.66
C GLY A 343 7.52 -5.61 15.61
N ASN A 344 8.74 -5.84 16.08
CA ASN A 344 9.83 -6.41 15.29
C ASN A 344 9.83 -7.95 15.35
N GLU A 345 10.74 -8.58 14.61
CA GLU A 345 10.87 -10.04 14.51
C GLU A 345 10.95 -10.74 15.88
N THR A 346 11.84 -10.29 16.77
CA THR A 346 12.07 -10.94 18.06
C THR A 346 10.90 -10.76 19.02
N SER A 347 10.21 -9.62 18.95
CA SER A 347 9.04 -9.34 19.79
C SER A 347 7.80 -10.16 19.40
N ILE A 348 7.67 -10.53 18.12
CA ILE A 348 6.51 -11.28 17.60
C ILE A 348 6.78 -12.79 17.60
N PHE A 349 7.93 -13.21 17.06
CA PHE A 349 8.25 -14.62 16.80
C PHE A 349 9.20 -15.23 17.84
N GLY A 350 9.73 -14.43 18.77
CA GLY A 350 10.60 -14.91 19.84
C GLY A 350 9.86 -15.71 20.92
N PRO A 351 10.60 -16.25 21.92
CA PRO A 351 10.02 -17.11 22.97
C PRO A 351 8.91 -16.47 23.80
N LEU A 352 8.95 -15.14 23.95
CA LEU A 352 7.95 -14.34 24.68
C LEU A 352 6.91 -13.69 23.75
N GLY A 353 7.00 -13.95 22.45
CA GLY A 353 6.13 -13.35 21.45
C GLY A 353 4.71 -13.92 21.44
N ASN A 354 3.81 -13.18 20.81
CA ASN A 354 2.41 -13.59 20.69
C ASN A 354 2.27 -14.69 19.62
N LYS A 355 2.18 -15.95 20.07
CA LYS A 355 2.09 -17.13 19.19
C LYS A 355 0.89 -17.08 18.22
N THR A 356 -0.24 -16.53 18.66
CA THR A 356 -1.44 -16.41 17.81
C THR A 356 -1.21 -15.40 16.69
N LEU A 357 -0.60 -14.25 17.01
CA LEU A 357 -0.23 -13.25 16.00
C LEU A 357 0.84 -13.77 15.05
N ALA A 358 1.87 -14.41 15.57
CA ALA A 358 2.92 -15.04 14.76
C ALA A 358 2.34 -16.06 13.76
N ALA A 359 1.43 -16.92 14.22
CA ALA A 359 0.73 -17.86 13.36
C ALA A 359 -0.13 -17.15 12.30
N ALA A 360 -0.84 -16.09 12.67
CA ALA A 360 -1.66 -15.31 11.72
C ALA A 360 -0.81 -14.63 10.63
N ILE A 361 0.34 -14.05 10.97
CA ILE A 361 1.25 -13.45 10.00
C ILE A 361 1.82 -14.49 9.04
N ARG A 362 2.26 -15.64 9.57
CA ARG A 362 2.77 -16.74 8.75
C ARG A 362 1.68 -17.29 7.82
N ASP A 363 0.49 -17.50 8.37
CA ASP A 363 -0.66 -17.96 7.60
C ASP A 363 -0.98 -16.96 6.48
N PHE A 364 -1.00 -15.65 6.78
CA PHE A 364 -1.19 -14.58 5.79
C PHE A 364 -0.21 -14.68 4.62
N TYR A 365 1.09 -14.85 4.89
CA TYR A 365 2.12 -14.91 3.84
C TYR A 365 2.15 -16.22 3.05
N TYR A 366 1.62 -17.31 3.59
CA TYR A 366 1.72 -18.63 2.97
C TYR A 366 1.25 -18.73 1.50
N PRO A 367 0.12 -18.12 1.09
CA PRO A 367 -0.36 -18.19 -0.30
C PRO A 367 0.46 -17.40 -1.31
N PHE A 368 1.39 -16.53 -0.86
CA PHE A 368 2.22 -15.73 -1.76
C PHE A 368 3.48 -16.48 -2.22
N LYS A 369 3.66 -17.73 -1.78
CA LYS A 369 4.77 -18.59 -2.22
C LYS A 369 4.66 -18.92 -3.71
N PRO A 370 5.78 -19.29 -4.37
CA PRO A 370 5.73 -19.82 -5.72
C PRO A 370 4.85 -21.08 -5.81
N HIS A 371 3.90 -21.08 -6.73
CA HIS A 371 2.96 -22.19 -6.94
C HIS A 371 3.59 -23.30 -7.78
N GLN A 372 3.34 -24.55 -7.41
CA GLN A 372 3.80 -25.71 -8.18
C GLN A 372 2.78 -26.13 -9.25
N THR A 373 1.51 -25.84 -9.02
CA THR A 373 0.42 -26.22 -9.93
C THR A 373 -0.59 -25.08 -10.12
N VAL A 374 -1.34 -25.14 -11.22
CA VAL A 374 -2.41 -24.17 -11.51
C VAL A 374 -3.56 -24.28 -10.49
N GLY A 375 -3.87 -25.48 -10.01
CA GLY A 375 -4.89 -25.68 -8.97
C GLY A 375 -4.51 -25.01 -7.65
N GLU A 376 -3.25 -25.16 -7.23
CA GLU A 376 -2.71 -24.47 -6.05
C GLU A 376 -2.80 -22.95 -6.21
N PHE A 377 -2.45 -22.42 -7.38
CA PHE A 377 -2.57 -20.99 -7.69
C PHE A 377 -3.98 -20.44 -7.47
N PHE A 378 -5.03 -21.11 -7.97
CA PHE A 378 -6.39 -20.62 -7.77
C PHE A 378 -6.84 -20.69 -6.31
N VAL A 379 -6.46 -21.75 -5.59
CA VAL A 379 -6.77 -21.88 -4.15
C VAL A 379 -6.10 -20.77 -3.36
N ASP A 380 -4.83 -20.49 -3.65
CA ASP A 380 -4.07 -19.46 -2.94
C ASP A 380 -4.52 -18.04 -3.32
N LEU A 381 -4.91 -17.81 -4.58
CA LEU A 381 -5.57 -16.58 -5.01
C LEU A 381 -6.87 -16.31 -4.25
N LEU A 382 -7.72 -17.33 -4.06
CA LEU A 382 -8.96 -17.19 -3.29
C LEU A 382 -8.67 -16.84 -1.82
N LYS A 383 -7.63 -17.42 -1.21
CA LYS A 383 -7.20 -17.05 0.15
C LYS A 383 -6.70 -15.63 0.24
N ILE A 384 -5.98 -15.15 -0.77
CA ILE A 384 -5.50 -13.75 -0.82
C ILE A 384 -6.69 -12.80 -0.90
N ILE A 385 -7.67 -13.09 -1.77
CA ILE A 385 -8.90 -12.30 -1.89
C ILE A 385 -9.67 -12.30 -0.56
N ASP A 386 -9.86 -13.46 0.06
CA ASP A 386 -10.54 -13.58 1.34
C ASP A 386 -9.88 -12.71 2.42
N ARG A 387 -8.55 -12.77 2.55
CA ARG A 387 -7.82 -12.00 3.58
C ARG A 387 -7.79 -10.51 3.30
N VAL A 388 -7.38 -10.13 2.09
CA VAL A 388 -7.12 -8.72 1.74
C VAL A 388 -8.42 -7.96 1.48
N ILE A 389 -9.38 -8.58 0.78
CA ILE A 389 -10.59 -7.92 0.29
C ILE A 389 -11.81 -8.21 1.16
N LEU A 390 -12.01 -9.44 1.65
CA LEU A 390 -13.19 -9.76 2.45
C LEU A 390 -12.97 -9.46 3.94
N ASN A 391 -11.80 -9.82 4.47
CA ASN A 391 -11.44 -9.60 5.87
C ASN A 391 -10.72 -8.27 6.12
N HIS A 392 -10.34 -7.54 5.07
CA HIS A 392 -9.68 -6.23 5.14
C HIS A 392 -8.32 -6.27 5.86
N GLN A 393 -7.55 -7.35 5.68
CA GLN A 393 -6.30 -7.60 6.40
C GLN A 393 -5.11 -7.63 5.45
N PHE A 394 -4.09 -6.85 5.77
CA PHE A 394 -2.77 -6.97 5.16
C PHE A 394 -1.69 -6.79 6.23
N TYR A 395 -0.66 -7.63 6.19
CA TYR A 395 0.52 -7.48 7.03
C TYR A 395 1.66 -6.91 6.18
N LEU A 396 2.17 -5.75 6.57
CA LEU A 396 3.29 -5.09 5.92
C LEU A 396 4.55 -5.31 6.76
N PHE A 397 5.66 -5.59 6.07
CA PHE A 397 6.99 -5.59 6.68
C PHE A 397 7.76 -4.38 6.19
N TYR A 398 8.08 -3.45 7.09
CA TYR A 398 8.72 -2.18 6.75
C TYR A 398 9.69 -1.78 7.87
N ASN A 399 10.88 -1.29 7.52
CA ASN A 399 11.95 -0.97 8.50
C ASN A 399 12.33 -2.13 9.44
N LEU A 400 12.27 -3.37 8.94
CA LEU A 400 12.47 -4.60 9.73
C LEU A 400 11.42 -4.82 10.85
N GLU A 401 10.25 -4.21 10.71
CA GLU A 401 9.13 -4.29 11.63
C GLU A 401 7.85 -4.71 10.92
N TYR A 402 6.90 -5.26 11.68
CA TYR A 402 5.61 -5.70 11.17
C TYR A 402 4.50 -4.71 11.55
N TRP A 403 3.64 -4.44 10.58
CA TRP A 403 2.51 -3.53 10.68
C TRP A 403 1.25 -4.22 10.17
N PHE A 404 0.13 -4.00 10.85
CA PHE A 404 -1.18 -4.39 10.36
C PHE A 404 -1.81 -3.22 9.61
N LEU A 405 -2.26 -3.47 8.38
CA LEU A 405 -2.97 -2.51 7.56
C LEU A 405 -4.46 -2.88 7.51
N PRO A 406 -5.35 -2.05 8.10
CA PRO A 406 -6.78 -2.23 7.94
C PRO A 406 -7.18 -1.77 6.53
N MET A 407 -7.27 -2.71 5.60
CA MET A 407 -7.40 -2.40 4.17
C MET A 407 -8.73 -1.70 3.85
N LYS A 408 -8.70 -0.79 2.88
CA LYS A 408 -9.85 -0.01 2.41
C LYS A 408 -9.95 -0.07 0.90
N SER A 409 -11.18 -0.09 0.37
CA SER A 409 -11.41 0.05 -1.08
C SER A 409 -10.74 1.33 -1.63
N PRO A 410 -10.06 1.28 -2.80
CA PRO A 410 -10.02 0.19 -3.78
C PRO A 410 -8.99 -0.92 -3.51
N TYR A 411 -8.43 -0.98 -2.30
CA TYR A 411 -7.48 -1.97 -1.77
C TYR A 411 -6.10 -1.92 -2.41
N LEU A 412 -6.03 -2.02 -3.74
CA LEU A 412 -4.80 -1.97 -4.52
C LEU A 412 -5.04 -1.17 -5.81
N LYS A 413 -4.08 -0.33 -6.18
CA LYS A 413 -4.08 0.35 -7.49
C LYS A 413 -2.66 0.45 -8.01
N ILE A 414 -2.49 0.14 -9.28
CA ILE A 414 -1.27 0.42 -10.02
C ILE A 414 -1.52 1.71 -10.80
N ILE A 415 -0.68 2.71 -10.58
CA ILE A 415 -0.77 4.00 -11.26
C ILE A 415 0.50 4.27 -12.05
N TYR A 416 0.35 5.11 -13.08
CA TYR A 416 1.46 5.62 -13.88
C TYR A 416 1.32 7.13 -13.98
N GLU A 417 1.80 7.84 -12.96
CA GLU A 417 1.52 9.25 -12.73
C GLU A 417 2.77 10.11 -12.88
N GLU A 418 2.54 11.38 -13.23
CA GLU A 418 3.61 12.36 -13.42
C GLU A 418 4.26 12.72 -12.08
N VAL A 419 5.57 12.57 -12.02
CA VAL A 419 6.43 13.13 -10.98
C VAL A 419 7.41 14.06 -11.67
N PRO A 420 7.26 15.40 -11.53
CA PRO A 420 8.12 16.35 -12.23
C PRO A 420 9.60 16.20 -11.86
N LEU A 421 10.49 16.45 -12.82
CA LEU A 421 11.93 16.54 -12.56
C LEU A 421 12.24 17.68 -11.59
N SER A 422 13.19 17.46 -10.70
CA SER A 422 13.61 18.44 -9.70
C SER A 422 14.14 19.71 -10.36
N ASN A 423 13.46 20.83 -10.13
CA ASN A 423 13.99 22.14 -10.45
C ASN A 423 14.76 22.63 -9.22
N GLY A 424 16.04 23.00 -9.37
CA GLY A 424 16.94 23.44 -8.28
C GLY A 424 16.50 24.67 -7.46
N ASN A 425 15.24 25.08 -7.52
CA ASN A 425 14.63 26.09 -6.67
C ASN A 425 13.74 25.45 -5.60
N LYS A 426 14.33 25.23 -4.41
CA LYS A 426 13.70 25.06 -3.09
C LYS A 426 12.38 24.27 -3.04
N THR A 427 12.47 23.02 -2.60
CA THR A 427 11.79 22.59 -1.37
C THR A 427 12.55 21.39 -0.83
N SER A 428 13.07 21.53 0.38
CA SER A 428 13.59 20.41 1.17
C SER A 428 12.45 19.41 1.38
N PHE A 429 12.54 18.23 0.78
CA PHE A 429 11.94 17.07 1.42
C PHE A 429 12.81 16.77 2.64
N GLY A 430 12.17 16.79 3.81
CA GLY A 430 12.84 16.68 5.11
C GLY A 430 13.78 15.48 5.15
N LEU A 431 15.02 15.77 5.58
CA LEU A 431 16.02 14.79 6.01
C LEU A 431 15.47 13.90 7.12
#